data_AF-A0A9N9FMF9-F1
#
_entry.id   AF-A0A9N9FMF9-F1
#
_cell.length_a   1.000
_cell.length_b   1.000
_cell.length_c   1.000
_cell.angle_alpha   90.00
_cell.angle_beta   90.00
_cell.angle_gamma   90.00
#
_symmetry.space_group_name_H-M   'P 1'
#
loop_
_entity.id
_entity.type
_entity.pdbx_description
1 polymer ?
#
loop_
_entity_poly.entity_id
_entity_poly.type
_entity_poly.pdbx_seq_one_letter_code
_entity_poly.pdbx_strand_id
1 'polypeptide(L)'
;CKKLSKPVAKKDNDGIKPDGDLPTEINTGSERRNKYIKLIYDALRKTITEPDPNLNVRQNILDIAMRIENKIFQNSDQMINEDDYKRNCYSKLWNLKDKDNPNFVKKVASGVISPEDVANMTSEEMASPELKRKNAAVRHQWFQQTKRPQIDLRPMKLDSDGSLCGAFSGSGPTIWVQREATNTFTNDDTDNEYYNNDRF
;
A
#
# COMPACT_ATOMS: atom_id res chain seq x y z
N CYS A 1 27.24 -28.92 -1.30
CA CYS A 1 26.32 -27.77 -1.12
C CYS A 1 24.93 -28.12 -1.66
N LYS A 2 24.00 -28.57 -0.82
CA LYS A 2 22.61 -28.84 -1.22
C LYS A 2 21.84 -27.51 -1.22
N LYS A 3 21.40 -27.04 -2.39
CA LYS A 3 20.55 -25.85 -2.52
C LYS A 3 19.16 -26.19 -1.97
N LEU A 4 18.77 -25.59 -0.84
CA LEU A 4 17.38 -25.57 -0.41
C LEU A 4 16.63 -24.53 -1.25
N SER A 5 16.03 -24.94 -2.36
CA SER A 5 14.99 -24.16 -3.02
C SER A 5 13.70 -24.28 -2.20
N LYS A 6 13.29 -23.20 -1.54
CA LYS A 6 11.96 -23.12 -0.91
C LYS A 6 10.87 -23.29 -1.99
N PRO A 7 9.83 -24.09 -1.77
CA PRO A 7 8.74 -24.22 -2.73
C PRO A 7 7.94 -22.92 -2.79
N VAL A 8 7.84 -22.33 -3.98
CA VAL A 8 6.88 -21.26 -4.29
C VAL A 8 5.48 -21.83 -4.12
N ALA A 9 4.73 -21.32 -3.15
CA ALA A 9 3.33 -21.64 -2.98
C ALA A 9 2.58 -21.29 -4.28
N LYS A 10 2.02 -22.31 -4.93
CA LYS A 10 1.06 -22.14 -6.02
C LYS A 10 -0.13 -21.41 -5.41
N LYS A 11 -0.37 -20.16 -5.83
CA LYS A 11 -1.65 -19.51 -5.56
C LYS A 11 -2.69 -20.26 -6.37
N ASP A 12 -3.64 -20.87 -5.67
CA ASP A 12 -4.80 -21.49 -6.27
C ASP A 12 -5.55 -20.38 -7.03
N ASN A 13 -5.58 -20.52 -8.35
CA ASN A 13 -6.37 -19.67 -9.20
C ASN A 13 -7.83 -20.07 -9.00
N ASP A 14 -8.47 -19.50 -7.97
CA ASP A 14 -9.92 -19.52 -7.86
C ASP A 14 -10.47 -18.76 -9.08
N GLY A 15 -10.77 -19.54 -10.12
CA GLY A 15 -11.41 -19.06 -11.34
C GLY A 15 -12.65 -18.29 -10.94
N ILE A 16 -12.60 -16.97 -11.14
CA ILE A 16 -13.70 -16.05 -10.89
C ILE A 16 -14.81 -16.41 -11.88
N LYS A 17 -15.73 -17.29 -11.47
CA LYS A 17 -16.93 -17.66 -12.22
C LYS A 17 -18.03 -16.63 -11.91
N PRO A 18 -18.63 -16.03 -12.93
CA PRO A 18 -19.66 -15.01 -12.75
C PRO A 18 -21.03 -15.66 -12.55
N ASP A 19 -21.27 -16.25 -11.37
CA ASP A 19 -22.57 -16.84 -11.03
C ASP A 19 -23.52 -15.76 -10.48
N GLY A 20 -24.37 -15.23 -11.36
CA GLY A 20 -25.42 -14.26 -11.03
C GLY A 20 -25.93 -13.49 -12.25
N ASP A 21 -27.24 -13.54 -12.48
CA ASP A 21 -27.94 -12.81 -13.54
C ASP A 21 -27.69 -11.29 -13.43
N LEU A 22 -27.25 -10.72 -14.55
CA LEU A 22 -26.76 -9.35 -14.70
C LEU A 22 -27.89 -8.32 -14.86
N PRO A 23 -27.70 -7.07 -14.40
CA PRO A 23 -28.38 -5.92 -14.99
C PRO A 23 -27.94 -5.76 -16.45
N THR A 24 -28.89 -5.80 -17.38
CA THR A 24 -28.70 -5.87 -18.85
C THR A 24 -28.30 -4.54 -19.51
N GLU A 25 -27.80 -3.54 -18.77
CA GLU A 25 -27.70 -2.15 -19.26
C GLU A 25 -26.27 -1.58 -19.37
N ILE A 26 -25.22 -2.36 -19.08
CA ILE A 26 -23.84 -1.89 -19.21
C ILE A 26 -23.36 -1.95 -20.67
N ASN A 27 -23.51 -0.84 -21.40
CA ASN A 27 -23.02 -0.70 -22.77
C ASN A 27 -21.85 0.30 -22.87
N THR A 28 -20.69 -0.09 -22.34
CA THR A 28 -19.45 0.69 -22.48
C THR A 28 -18.78 0.51 -23.85
N GLY A 29 -19.44 -0.17 -24.79
CA GLY A 29 -18.90 -0.49 -26.13
C GLY A 29 -17.75 -1.51 -26.14
N SER A 30 -17.37 -2.10 -25.01
CA SER A 30 -16.27 -3.07 -24.91
C SER A 30 -16.61 -4.23 -23.98
N GLU A 31 -16.54 -5.46 -24.50
CA GLU A 31 -16.84 -6.69 -23.74
C GLU A 31 -15.96 -6.84 -22.49
N ARG A 32 -14.69 -6.45 -22.58
CA ARG A 32 -13.75 -6.51 -21.45
C ARG A 32 -14.13 -5.56 -20.32
N ARG A 33 -14.48 -4.31 -20.65
CA ARG A 33 -14.90 -3.30 -19.67
C ARG A 33 -16.17 -3.76 -18.97
N ASN A 34 -17.15 -4.24 -19.73
CA ASN A 34 -18.39 -4.80 -19.20
C ASN A 34 -18.14 -5.99 -18.27
N LYS A 35 -17.17 -6.85 -18.58
CA LYS A 35 -16.77 -7.95 -17.69
C LYS A 35 -16.23 -7.43 -16.35
N TYR A 36 -15.35 -6.43 -16.34
CA TYR A 36 -14.81 -5.89 -15.08
C TYR A 36 -15.85 -5.14 -14.26
N ILE A 37 -16.73 -4.36 -14.92
CA ILE A 37 -17.86 -3.72 -14.25
C ILE A 37 -18.75 -4.77 -13.58
N LYS A 38 -19.05 -5.89 -14.26
CA LYS A 38 -19.78 -7.02 -13.67
C LYS A 38 -19.11 -7.55 -12.41
N LEU A 39 -17.79 -7.75 -12.45
CA LEU A 39 -17.05 -8.29 -11.31
C LEU A 39 -17.07 -7.36 -10.12
N ILE A 40 -16.89 -6.06 -10.35
CA ILE A 40 -16.94 -5.04 -9.30
C ILE A 40 -18.36 -4.98 -8.70
N TYR A 41 -19.40 -4.96 -9.55
CA TYR A 41 -20.79 -4.98 -9.11
C TYR A 41 -21.10 -6.22 -8.24
N ASP A 42 -20.65 -7.40 -8.66
CA ASP A 42 -20.86 -8.64 -7.91
C ASP A 42 -20.13 -8.63 -6.55
N ALA A 43 -18.91 -8.10 -6.49
CA ALA A 43 -18.17 -7.94 -5.24
C ALA A 43 -18.89 -7.00 -4.24
N LEU A 44 -19.36 -5.85 -4.72
CA LEU A 44 -20.14 -4.90 -3.92
C LEU A 44 -21.47 -5.50 -3.47
N ARG A 45 -22.18 -6.22 -4.36
CA ARG A 45 -23.44 -6.88 -4.03
C ARG A 45 -23.28 -7.97 -2.97
N LYS A 46 -22.22 -8.77 -3.04
CA LYS A 46 -21.97 -9.88 -2.10
C LYS A 46 -21.65 -9.38 -0.70
N THR A 47 -20.93 -8.27 -0.59
CA THR A 47 -20.57 -7.68 0.71
C THR A 47 -21.75 -6.94 1.33
N ILE A 48 -22.60 -6.31 0.51
CA ILE A 48 -23.87 -5.70 0.92
C ILE A 48 -24.97 -6.79 0.95
N THR A 49 -24.84 -7.74 1.87
CA THR A 49 -25.83 -8.83 2.07
C THR A 49 -26.92 -8.45 3.07
N GLU A 50 -26.69 -7.50 3.96
CA GLU A 50 -27.71 -6.97 4.88
C GLU A 50 -28.51 -5.85 4.20
N PRO A 51 -29.81 -6.01 3.95
CA PRO A 51 -30.61 -5.00 3.29
C PRO A 51 -30.89 -3.86 4.26
N ASP A 52 -30.26 -2.70 4.06
CA ASP A 52 -30.70 -1.45 4.66
C ASP A 52 -32.03 -1.02 3.99
N PRO A 53 -33.15 -0.92 4.73
CA PRO A 53 -34.48 -0.71 4.17
C PRO A 53 -34.74 0.70 3.61
N ASN A 54 -33.77 1.63 3.69
CA ASN A 54 -33.95 3.04 3.32
C ASN A 54 -33.18 3.48 2.06
N LEU A 55 -32.45 2.59 1.40
CA LEU A 55 -31.59 2.96 0.26
C LEU A 55 -32.01 2.20 -0.99
N ASN A 56 -32.16 2.91 -2.12
CA ASN A 56 -32.33 2.28 -3.43
C ASN A 56 -30.97 1.75 -3.92
N VAL A 57 -30.39 0.82 -3.14
CA VAL A 57 -29.00 0.35 -3.18
C VAL A 57 -28.63 -0.14 -4.57
N ARG A 58 -29.57 -0.74 -5.30
CA ARG A 58 -29.31 -1.42 -6.58
C ARG A 58 -28.85 -0.51 -7.71
N GLN A 59 -29.51 0.64 -7.90
CA GLN A 59 -29.14 1.59 -8.97
C GLN A 59 -27.84 2.33 -8.63
N ASN A 60 -27.62 2.61 -7.34
CA ASN A 60 -26.41 3.27 -6.87
C ASN A 60 -25.16 2.39 -6.99
N ILE A 61 -25.24 1.09 -6.68
CA ILE A 61 -24.05 0.20 -6.79
C ILE A 61 -23.57 0.08 -8.24
N LEU A 62 -24.49 -0.02 -9.21
CA LEU A 62 -24.12 -0.11 -10.62
C LEU A 62 -23.39 1.15 -11.09
N ASP A 63 -23.92 2.33 -10.74
CA ASP A 63 -23.28 3.60 -11.04
C ASP A 63 -21.90 3.72 -10.38
N ILE A 64 -21.76 3.33 -9.11
CA ILE A 64 -20.47 3.28 -8.42
C ILE A 64 -19.49 2.36 -9.17
N ALA A 65 -19.90 1.15 -9.56
CA ALA A 65 -19.05 0.21 -10.28
C ALA A 65 -18.61 0.76 -11.65
N MET A 66 -19.51 1.42 -12.38
CA MET A 66 -19.19 2.07 -13.66
C MET A 66 -18.22 3.23 -13.46
N ARG A 67 -18.39 4.06 -12.44
CA ARG A 67 -17.49 5.19 -12.16
C ARG A 67 -16.09 4.73 -11.78
N ILE A 68 -15.98 3.68 -10.94
CA ILE A 68 -14.67 3.08 -10.58
C ILE A 68 -13.96 2.60 -11.85
N GLU A 69 -14.64 1.81 -12.69
CA GLU A 69 -14.02 1.28 -13.90
C GLU A 69 -13.64 2.37 -14.90
N ASN A 70 -14.52 3.37 -15.10
CA ASN A 70 -14.23 4.51 -15.98
C ASN A 70 -12.98 5.28 -15.53
N LYS A 71 -12.79 5.45 -14.22
CA LYS A 71 -11.57 6.10 -13.70
C LYS A 71 -10.33 5.24 -13.84
N ILE A 72 -10.44 3.92 -13.61
CA ILE A 72 -9.32 3.01 -13.88
C ILE A 72 -8.92 3.06 -15.35
N PHE A 73 -9.90 3.11 -16.26
CA PHE A 73 -9.68 3.22 -17.69
C PHE A 73 -9.02 4.55 -18.10
N GLN A 74 -9.41 5.66 -17.48
CA GLN A 74 -8.76 6.96 -17.65
C GLN A 74 -7.31 6.94 -17.16
N ASN A 75 -7.04 6.29 -16.02
CA ASN A 75 -5.70 6.20 -15.44
C ASN A 75 -4.76 5.26 -16.22
N SER A 76 -5.29 4.38 -17.06
CA SER A 76 -4.52 3.46 -17.91
C SER A 76 -4.43 3.93 -19.36
N ASP A 77 -4.38 5.25 -19.58
CA ASP A 77 -4.28 5.90 -20.91
C ASP A 77 -5.30 5.38 -21.94
N GLN A 78 -6.48 4.97 -21.47
CA GLN A 78 -7.56 4.44 -22.31
C GLN A 78 -7.19 3.16 -23.11
N MET A 79 -6.15 2.42 -22.67
CA MET A 79 -5.71 1.18 -23.32
C MET A 79 -6.30 -0.07 -22.64
N ILE A 80 -7.32 -0.66 -23.26
CA ILE A 80 -8.05 -1.85 -22.72
C ILE A 80 -7.21 -3.14 -22.79
N ASN A 81 -6.21 -3.19 -23.67
CA ASN A 81 -5.40 -4.39 -23.93
C ASN A 81 -4.17 -4.51 -23.03
N GLU A 82 -3.88 -3.50 -22.21
CA GLU A 82 -2.66 -3.47 -21.43
C GLU A 82 -2.79 -4.26 -20.11
N ASP A 83 -1.71 -4.95 -19.75
CA ASP A 83 -1.65 -5.70 -18.49
C ASP A 83 -1.79 -4.81 -17.25
N ASP A 84 -1.46 -3.51 -17.37
CA ASP A 84 -1.62 -2.52 -16.30
C ASP A 84 -3.09 -2.26 -15.96
N TYR A 85 -3.96 -2.10 -16.96
CA TYR A 85 -5.42 -1.95 -16.75
C TYR A 85 -5.99 -3.18 -16.02
N LYS A 86 -5.61 -4.37 -16.46
CA LYS A 86 -6.01 -5.64 -15.84
C LYS A 86 -5.55 -5.71 -14.39
N ARG A 87 -4.25 -5.45 -14.14
CA ARG A 87 -3.67 -5.47 -12.78
C ARG A 87 -4.38 -4.49 -11.85
N ASN A 88 -4.67 -3.28 -12.32
CA ASN A 88 -5.36 -2.28 -11.51
C ASN A 88 -6.80 -2.70 -11.20
N CYS A 89 -7.56 -3.19 -12.21
CA CYS A 89 -8.91 -3.73 -12.01
C CYS A 89 -8.94 -4.85 -10.97
N TYR A 90 -8.05 -5.84 -11.07
CA TYR A 90 -7.99 -6.95 -10.12
C TYR A 90 -7.57 -6.49 -8.72
N SER A 91 -6.65 -5.53 -8.63
CA SER A 91 -6.24 -4.94 -7.36
C SER A 91 -7.42 -4.32 -6.62
N LYS A 92 -8.24 -3.50 -7.29
CA LYS A 92 -9.44 -2.91 -6.67
C LYS A 92 -10.48 -3.98 -6.34
N LEU A 93 -10.72 -4.91 -7.26
CA LEU A 93 -11.69 -5.97 -7.09
C LEU A 93 -11.40 -6.84 -5.86
N TRP A 94 -10.14 -7.22 -5.63
CA TRP A 94 -9.78 -8.04 -4.48
C TRP A 94 -9.94 -7.31 -3.15
N ASN A 95 -9.67 -6.01 -3.11
CA ASN A 95 -9.95 -5.19 -1.93
C ASN A 95 -11.46 -5.08 -1.65
N LEU A 96 -12.28 -4.92 -2.70
CA LEU A 96 -13.75 -4.87 -2.56
C LEU A 96 -14.37 -6.24 -2.22
N LYS A 97 -13.69 -7.34 -2.53
CA LYS A 97 -14.11 -8.70 -2.21
C LYS A 97 -13.60 -9.18 -0.84
N ASP A 98 -12.76 -8.40 -0.18
CA ASP A 98 -12.15 -8.77 1.09
C ASP A 98 -13.23 -8.96 2.17
N LYS A 99 -13.35 -10.19 2.68
CA LYS A 99 -14.31 -10.55 3.73
C LYS A 99 -13.90 -9.98 5.08
N ASP A 100 -12.62 -9.71 5.27
CA ASP A 100 -12.08 -9.21 6.53
C ASP A 100 -12.28 -7.70 6.68
N ASN A 101 -12.74 -7.00 5.62
CA ASN A 101 -13.00 -5.56 5.65
C ASN A 101 -14.33 -5.14 4.98
N PRO A 102 -15.49 -5.57 5.50
CA PRO A 102 -16.79 -5.14 4.98
C PRO A 102 -17.04 -3.63 5.19
N ASN A 103 -16.36 -3.01 6.17
CA ASN A 103 -16.49 -1.59 6.47
C ASN A 103 -16.03 -0.71 5.31
N PHE A 104 -15.00 -1.11 4.56
CA PHE A 104 -14.57 -0.36 3.39
C PHE A 104 -15.67 -0.29 2.32
N VAL A 105 -16.32 -1.41 2.03
CA VAL A 105 -17.43 -1.44 1.06
C VAL A 105 -18.62 -0.61 1.56
N LYS A 106 -18.94 -0.66 2.85
CA LYS A 106 -19.97 0.20 3.45
C LYS A 106 -19.65 1.69 3.28
N LYS A 107 -18.40 2.11 3.49
CA LYS A 107 -17.97 3.50 3.28
C LYS A 107 -18.10 3.96 1.81
N VAL A 108 -17.76 3.08 0.86
CA VAL A 108 -17.94 3.35 -0.58
C VAL A 108 -19.43 3.45 -0.94
N ALA A 109 -20.26 2.53 -0.44
CA ALA A 109 -21.70 2.53 -0.68
C ALA A 109 -22.42 3.73 -0.05
N SER A 110 -21.94 4.20 1.10
CA SER A 110 -22.45 5.40 1.79
C SER A 110 -21.96 6.71 1.17
N GLY A 111 -21.03 6.67 0.20
CA GLY A 111 -20.45 7.86 -0.42
C GLY A 111 -19.44 8.64 0.45
N VAL A 112 -18.98 8.05 1.56
CA VAL A 112 -17.89 8.62 2.38
C VAL A 112 -16.57 8.59 1.60
N ILE A 113 -16.39 7.55 0.79
CA ILE A 113 -15.26 7.42 -0.14
C ILE A 113 -15.80 7.54 -1.55
N SER A 114 -15.27 8.46 -2.35
CA SER A 114 -15.70 8.63 -3.74
C SER A 114 -15.27 7.43 -4.58
N PRO A 115 -16.09 6.97 -5.55
CA PRO A 115 -15.71 5.97 -6.54
C PRO A 115 -14.40 6.31 -7.27
N GLU A 116 -14.12 7.59 -7.47
CA GLU A 116 -12.89 8.07 -8.11
C GLU A 116 -11.67 7.88 -7.22
N ASP A 117 -11.83 8.14 -5.92
CA ASP A 117 -10.78 7.94 -4.93
C ASP A 117 -10.43 6.46 -4.81
N VAL A 118 -11.43 5.56 -4.89
CA VAL A 118 -11.18 4.10 -4.91
C VAL A 118 -10.28 3.68 -6.08
N ALA A 119 -10.41 4.34 -7.25
CA ALA A 119 -9.55 4.06 -8.40
C ALA A 119 -8.10 4.53 -8.19
N ASN A 120 -7.92 5.64 -7.46
CA ASN A 120 -6.61 6.26 -7.20
C ASN A 120 -5.89 5.67 -5.98
N MET A 121 -6.63 5.28 -4.93
CA MET A 121 -6.08 4.73 -3.69
C MET A 121 -5.20 3.52 -3.94
N THR A 122 -4.08 3.41 -3.25
CA THR A 122 -3.20 2.26 -3.36
C THR A 122 -3.81 1.00 -2.74
N SER A 123 -3.33 -0.18 -3.14
CA SER A 123 -3.77 -1.44 -2.52
C SER A 123 -3.51 -1.49 -1.02
N GLU A 124 -2.54 -0.73 -0.54
CA GLU A 124 -2.19 -0.64 0.88
C GLU A 124 -3.14 0.28 1.64
N GLU A 125 -3.55 1.40 1.03
CA GLU A 125 -4.52 2.34 1.59
C GLU A 125 -5.95 1.77 1.62
N MET A 126 -6.27 0.76 0.82
CA MET A 126 -7.57 0.07 0.88
C MET A 126 -7.58 -1.14 1.83
N ALA A 127 -6.40 -1.64 2.23
CA ALA A 127 -6.28 -2.82 3.07
C ALA A 127 -6.94 -2.64 4.44
N SER A 128 -7.30 -3.75 5.08
CA SER A 128 -7.93 -3.73 6.40
C SER A 128 -7.06 -2.94 7.42
N PRO A 129 -7.68 -2.20 8.36
CA PRO A 129 -6.95 -1.39 9.33
C PRO A 129 -6.01 -2.21 10.22
N GLU A 130 -6.31 -3.50 10.42
CA GLU A 130 -5.41 -4.41 11.12
C GLU A 130 -4.19 -4.79 10.26
N LEU A 131 -4.41 -5.12 8.97
CA LEU A 131 -3.32 -5.47 8.06
C LEU A 131 -2.40 -4.28 7.79
N LYS A 132 -2.96 -3.08 7.64
CA LYS A 132 -2.19 -1.83 7.55
C LYS A 132 -1.25 -1.65 8.72
N ARG A 133 -1.76 -1.80 9.95
CA ARG A 133 -0.95 -1.71 11.17
C ARG A 133 0.16 -2.75 11.21
N LYS A 134 -0.13 -4.00 10.84
CA LYS A 134 0.89 -5.06 10.77
C LYS A 134 1.98 -4.75 9.73
N ASN A 135 1.59 -4.31 8.54
CA ASN A 135 2.54 -3.96 7.48
C ASN A 135 3.41 -2.77 7.88
N ALA A 136 2.82 -1.75 8.49
CA ALA A 136 3.53 -0.59 9.04
C ALA A 136 4.54 -1.01 10.12
N ALA A 137 4.13 -1.86 11.07
CA ALA A 137 5.00 -2.35 12.13
C ALA A 137 6.19 -3.16 11.58
N VAL A 138 5.94 -4.03 10.61
CA VAL A 138 6.99 -4.79 9.93
C VAL A 138 7.96 -3.85 9.22
N ARG A 139 7.46 -2.90 8.42
CA ARG A 139 8.30 -1.90 7.74
C ARG A 139 9.16 -1.11 8.71
N HIS A 140 8.59 -0.67 9.83
CA HIS A 140 9.32 0.02 10.88
C HIS A 140 10.42 -0.88 11.46
N GLN A 141 10.13 -2.14 11.79
CA GLN A 141 11.14 -3.07 12.29
C GLN A 141 12.27 -3.29 11.28
N TRP A 142 11.94 -3.44 9.99
CA TRP A 142 12.93 -3.55 8.92
C TRP A 142 13.79 -2.28 8.81
N PHE A 143 13.17 -1.10 8.87
CA PHE A 143 13.87 0.17 8.87
C PHE A 143 14.84 0.27 10.06
N GLN A 144 14.39 -0.05 11.27
CA GLN A 144 15.24 -0.03 12.46
C GLN A 144 16.41 -1.03 12.38
N GLN A 145 16.21 -2.21 11.80
CA GLN A 145 17.27 -3.20 11.58
C GLN A 145 18.29 -2.77 10.51
N THR A 146 17.85 -1.99 9.52
CA THR A 146 18.70 -1.54 8.41
C THR A 146 19.38 -0.21 8.67
N LYS A 147 18.98 0.53 9.72
CA LYS A 147 19.70 1.71 10.20
C LYS A 147 21.14 1.30 10.55
N ARG A 148 22.09 1.81 9.79
CA ARG A 148 23.50 1.73 10.14
C ARG A 148 23.78 2.74 11.24
N PRO A 149 24.59 2.40 12.27
CA PRO A 149 25.07 3.41 13.18
C PRO A 149 25.85 4.44 12.36
N GLN A 150 25.44 5.71 12.43
CA GLN A 150 26.24 6.79 11.89
C GLN A 150 27.48 6.90 12.76
N ILE A 151 28.61 6.42 12.24
CA ILE A 151 29.89 6.53 12.94
C ILE A 151 30.39 7.96 12.71
N ASP A 152 30.38 8.77 13.77
CA ASP A 152 30.94 10.12 13.72
C ASP A 152 32.47 10.04 13.77
N LEU A 153 33.07 9.99 12.58
CA LEU A 153 34.51 9.98 12.38
C LEU A 153 35.03 11.41 12.33
N ARG A 154 35.94 11.76 13.24
CA ARG A 154 36.65 13.04 13.21
C ARG A 154 38.05 12.86 12.65
N PRO A 155 38.49 13.70 11.70
CA PRO A 155 39.85 13.67 11.22
C PRO A 155 40.76 14.27 12.29
N MET A 156 41.77 13.52 12.74
CA MET A 156 42.83 13.99 13.62
C MET A 156 44.19 13.83 12.95
N LYS A 157 45.13 14.70 13.30
CA LYS A 157 46.52 14.65 12.84
C LYS A 157 47.37 13.91 13.85
N LEU A 158 48.40 13.21 13.37
CA LEU A 158 49.47 12.71 14.23
C LEU A 158 50.62 13.72 14.34
N ASP A 159 51.28 13.71 15.48
CA ASP A 159 52.58 14.35 15.68
C ASP A 159 53.72 13.45 15.16
N SER A 160 54.94 13.98 15.11
CA SER A 160 56.11 13.29 14.52
C SER A 160 56.53 12.02 15.27
N ASP A 161 56.16 11.91 16.54
CA ASP A 161 56.35 10.74 17.41
C ASP A 161 55.26 9.67 17.23
N GLY A 162 54.24 9.94 16.41
CA GLY A 162 53.10 9.06 16.19
C GLY A 162 51.97 9.21 17.20
N SER A 163 52.03 10.19 18.11
CA SER A 163 50.96 10.50 19.06
C SER A 163 49.82 11.29 18.40
N LEU A 164 48.59 11.19 18.93
CA LEU A 164 47.45 11.99 18.47
C LEU A 164 47.64 13.45 18.84
N CYS A 165 47.65 14.33 17.84
CA CYS A 165 47.78 15.76 18.06
C CYS A 165 46.49 16.33 18.65
N GLY A 166 46.59 17.09 19.74
CA GLY A 166 45.44 17.74 20.39
C GLY A 166 44.77 18.83 19.55
N ALA A 167 45.42 19.28 18.47
CA ALA A 167 44.88 20.21 17.49
C ALA A 167 45.06 19.66 16.07
N PHE A 168 44.28 20.12 15.09
CA PHE A 168 44.47 19.75 13.68
C PHE A 168 45.69 20.47 13.05
N SER A 169 46.76 20.65 13.83
CA SER A 169 47.99 21.34 13.44
C SER A 169 49.19 20.38 13.29
N GLY A 170 49.03 19.10 13.62
CA GLY A 170 50.09 18.10 13.48
C GLY A 170 50.55 17.95 12.03
N SER A 171 51.86 17.82 11.82
CA SER A 171 52.48 17.65 10.50
C SER A 171 52.36 16.22 9.94
N GLY A 172 51.86 15.28 10.74
CA GLY A 172 51.76 13.87 10.36
C GLY A 172 50.57 13.54 9.46
N PRO A 173 50.40 12.23 9.13
CA PRO A 173 49.25 11.74 8.39
C PRO A 173 47.93 11.95 9.15
N THR A 174 46.83 12.09 8.40
CA THR A 174 45.48 12.25 8.97
C THR A 174 44.88 10.86 9.21
N ILE A 175 44.36 10.63 10.42
CA ILE A 175 43.65 9.41 10.80
C ILE A 175 42.23 9.78 11.20
N TRP A 176 41.27 8.92 10.84
CA TRP A 176 39.89 9.05 11.23
C TRP A 176 39.66 8.34 12.55
N VAL A 177 39.43 9.11 13.61
CA VAL A 177 39.18 8.55 14.94
C VAL A 177 37.69 8.59 15.22
N GLN A 178 37.16 7.43 15.60
CA GLN A 178 35.80 7.30 16.09
C GLN A 178 35.76 7.83 17.53
N ARG A 179 34.97 8.86 17.80
CA ARG A 179 34.67 9.23 19.19
C ARG A 179 33.71 8.21 19.78
N GLU A 180 33.95 7.76 21.00
CA GLU A 180 32.93 7.05 21.76
C GLU A 180 31.75 8.01 21.95
N ALA A 181 30.54 7.55 21.61
CA ALA A 181 29.34 8.34 21.80
C ALA A 181 29.16 8.56 23.30
N THR A 182 29.45 9.77 23.80
CA THR A 182 28.86 10.19 25.06
C THR A 182 27.37 10.24 24.80
N ASN A 183 26.64 9.29 25.40
CA ASN A 183 25.18 9.21 25.35
C ASN A 183 24.59 10.49 25.96
N THR A 184 24.55 11.59 25.22
CA THR A 184 23.57 12.65 25.44
C THR A 184 22.32 12.20 24.71
N PHE A 185 21.53 11.41 25.44
CA PHE A 185 20.17 11.04 25.08
C PHE A 185 19.32 12.30 25.00
N THR A 186 19.26 12.92 23.83
CA THR A 186 18.15 13.79 23.47
C THR A 186 17.08 12.88 22.90
N ASN A 187 16.07 12.59 23.72
CA ASN A 187 14.76 12.17 23.22
C ASN A 187 14.20 13.30 22.36
N ASP A 188 14.62 13.39 21.10
CA ASP A 188 13.79 14.04 20.09
C ASP A 188 12.79 12.99 19.61
N ASP A 189 11.69 12.90 20.34
CA ASP A 189 10.48 12.15 20.01
C ASP A 189 9.71 12.80 18.84
N THR A 190 10.39 13.30 17.81
CA THR A 190 9.73 14.05 16.71
C THR A 190 9.25 13.18 15.55
N ASP A 191 9.52 11.88 15.54
CA ASP A 191 9.08 11.00 14.42
C ASP A 191 7.75 10.29 14.69
N ASN A 192 7.04 10.60 15.78
CA ASN A 192 5.78 9.93 16.15
C ASN A 192 4.52 10.57 15.51
N GLU A 193 4.67 11.59 14.67
CA GLU A 193 3.54 12.22 13.98
C GLU A 193 3.09 11.46 12.71
N TYR A 194 3.89 10.54 12.18
CA TYR A 194 3.51 9.84 10.94
C TYR A 194 2.45 8.75 11.16
N TYR A 195 2.33 8.19 12.37
CA TYR A 195 1.45 7.05 12.66
C TYR A 195 0.13 7.40 13.37
N ASN A 196 -0.10 8.66 13.72
CA ASN A 196 -1.31 9.10 14.44
C ASN A 196 -2.37 9.76 13.54
N ASN A 197 -2.22 9.74 12.22
CA ASN A 197 -3.15 10.38 11.28
C ASN A 197 -4.36 9.51 10.89
N ASP A 198 -4.96 8.80 11.85
CA ASP A 198 -6.31 8.21 11.70
C ASP A 198 -7.36 9.07 12.44
N ARG A 199 -7.31 10.39 12.23
CA ARG A 199 -8.44 11.28 12.50
C ARG A 199 -8.99 11.74 11.16
N PHE A 200 -9.99 11.01 10.65
CA PHE A 200 -11.21 11.41 9.92
C PHE A 200 -11.83 10.18 9.23
#